data_AF-A0A1H1TSZ7-F1
#
_entry.id   AF-A0A1H1TSZ7-F1
#
_cell.length_a   1.000
_cell.length_b   1.000
_cell.length_c   1.000
_cell.angle_alpha   90.00
_cell.angle_beta   90.00
_cell.angle_gamma   90.00
#
_symmetry.space_group_name_H-M   'P 1'
#
loop_
_entity.id
_entity.type
_entity.pdbx_description
1 polymer ?
#
loop_
_entity_poly.entity_id
_entity_poly.type
_entity_poly.pdbx_seq_one_letter_code
_entity_poly.pdbx_strand_id
1 'polypeptide(L)'
;MPSRPYLTPAVILLATVLAGCGFGAVDVTPHEPEPGSADVCAALQDALPDTVDDAIERDVDPSSEYVAAWGQPAIVLRCGVAMPASYRPDAQLFDVDGVGWLADEGEGGTFFTAVDREVLIEVAVPDDYAPEANVLTDLATAILDTDPERGLR
;
A
#
# COMPACT_ATOMS: atom_id res chain seq x y z
N MET A 1 -70.97 -26.77 12.26
CA MET A 1 -69.73 -26.34 12.93
C MET A 1 -68.84 -27.56 13.19
N PRO A 2 -67.51 -27.49 13.03
CA PRO A 2 -66.73 -26.75 12.04
C PRO A 2 -65.81 -27.68 11.20
N SER A 3 -65.59 -27.23 9.98
CA SER A 3 -64.60 -27.70 8.99
C SER A 3 -63.17 -27.50 9.50
N ARG A 4 -62.30 -28.51 9.32
CA ARG A 4 -60.86 -28.44 9.59
C ARG A 4 -60.15 -27.68 8.47
N PRO A 5 -59.53 -26.51 8.74
CA PRO A 5 -58.76 -25.80 7.72
C PRO A 5 -57.38 -26.43 7.53
N TYR A 6 -56.98 -26.47 6.26
CA TYR A 6 -55.70 -26.94 5.75
C TYR A 6 -54.56 -26.07 6.29
N LEU A 7 -53.54 -26.71 6.87
CA LEU A 7 -52.26 -26.11 7.26
C LEU A 7 -51.21 -26.55 6.25
N THR A 8 -51.00 -25.76 5.20
CA THR A 8 -49.82 -25.84 4.34
C THR A 8 -48.68 -25.06 5.03
N PRO A 9 -47.51 -25.67 5.27
CA PRO A 9 -46.39 -24.95 5.86
C PRO A 9 -45.76 -24.03 4.81
N ALA A 10 -45.76 -22.72 5.09
CA ALA A 10 -45.03 -21.74 4.32
C ALA A 10 -43.52 -21.93 4.57
N VAL A 11 -42.79 -22.35 3.53
CA VAL A 11 -41.33 -22.40 3.53
C VAL A 11 -40.82 -20.97 3.40
N ILE A 12 -40.39 -20.38 4.51
CA ILE A 12 -39.71 -19.09 4.55
C ILE A 12 -38.25 -19.35 4.13
N LEU A 13 -37.92 -19.01 2.88
CA LEU A 13 -36.54 -18.94 2.41
C LEU A 13 -35.88 -17.72 3.09
N LEU A 14 -35.13 -17.97 4.16
CA LEU A 14 -34.34 -16.95 4.84
C LEU A 14 -33.08 -16.70 4.01
N ALA A 15 -33.10 -15.65 3.19
CA ALA A 15 -31.92 -15.17 2.47
C ALA A 15 -30.95 -14.53 3.48
N THR A 16 -29.96 -15.29 3.93
CA THR A 16 -28.82 -14.78 4.70
C THR A 16 -27.96 -13.89 3.81
N VAL A 17 -28.15 -12.58 3.90
CA VAL A 17 -27.20 -11.59 3.38
C VAL A 17 -26.03 -11.57 4.36
N LEU A 18 -24.90 -12.19 3.98
CA LEU A 18 -23.64 -12.00 4.68
C LEU A 18 -23.11 -10.60 4.33
N ALA A 19 -23.55 -9.59 5.09
CA ALA A 19 -22.83 -8.33 5.14
C ALA A 19 -21.54 -8.59 5.94
N GLY A 20 -20.46 -8.92 5.23
CA GLY A 20 -19.15 -9.04 5.84
C GLY A 20 -18.70 -7.66 6.33
N CYS A 21 -18.47 -7.53 7.64
CA CYS A 21 -17.75 -6.40 8.23
C CYS A 21 -16.25 -6.53 7.91
N GLY A 22 -15.91 -6.47 6.62
CA GLY A 22 -14.53 -6.29 6.17
C GLY A 22 -14.22 -4.81 6.09
N PHE A 23 -13.00 -4.42 6.46
CA PHE A 23 -12.49 -3.12 6.09
C PHE A 23 -12.40 -3.10 4.55
N GLY A 24 -13.02 -2.10 3.89
CA GLY A 24 -13.15 -2.04 2.43
C GLY A 24 -11.82 -1.92 1.68
N ALA A 25 -11.83 -1.71 0.38
CA ALA A 25 -10.59 -1.33 -0.32
C ALA A 25 -10.08 0.03 0.18
N VAL A 26 -8.77 0.23 0.15
CA VAL A 26 -8.14 1.53 0.44
C VAL A 26 -8.33 2.42 -0.78
N ASP A 27 -9.02 3.55 -0.60
CA ASP A 27 -9.18 4.55 -1.65
C ASP A 27 -7.84 5.26 -1.88
N VAL A 28 -7.29 5.13 -3.08
CA VAL A 28 -6.02 5.76 -3.46
C VAL A 28 -6.26 6.63 -4.68
N THR A 29 -5.74 7.87 -4.63
CA THR A 29 -5.77 8.74 -5.80
C THR A 29 -4.89 8.13 -6.90
N PRO A 30 -5.43 7.82 -8.09
CA PRO A 30 -4.64 7.24 -9.17
C PRO A 30 -3.45 8.11 -9.54
N HIS A 31 -2.31 7.48 -9.78
CA HIS A 31 -1.15 8.16 -10.34
C HIS A 31 -0.70 7.49 -11.63
N GLU A 32 -0.13 8.31 -12.50
CA GLU A 32 0.55 7.81 -13.69
C GLU A 32 2.02 7.58 -13.32
N PRO A 33 2.54 6.34 -13.40
CA PRO A 33 3.94 6.05 -13.10
C PRO A 33 4.86 6.64 -14.18
N GLU A 34 6.08 7.00 -13.79
CA GLU A 34 7.09 7.53 -14.71
C GLU A 34 7.42 6.50 -15.81
N PRO A 35 7.64 6.94 -17.08
CA PRO A 35 7.96 6.03 -18.17
C PRO A 35 9.19 5.17 -17.89
N GLY A 36 9.08 3.86 -18.15
CA GLY A 36 10.16 2.90 -17.90
C GLY A 36 10.09 2.21 -16.53
N SER A 37 9.13 2.57 -15.68
CA SER A 37 8.97 1.96 -14.35
C SER A 37 8.26 0.61 -14.36
N ALA A 38 7.60 0.23 -15.46
CA ALA A 38 6.67 -0.90 -15.49
C ALA A 38 7.28 -2.24 -15.04
N ASP A 39 8.45 -2.60 -15.58
CA ASP A 39 9.07 -3.89 -15.27
C ASP A 39 9.55 -3.97 -13.81
N VAL A 40 10.11 -2.87 -13.28
CA VAL A 40 10.55 -2.79 -11.87
C VAL A 40 9.36 -2.82 -10.94
N CYS A 41 8.31 -2.05 -11.22
CA CYS A 41 7.12 -2.02 -10.38
C CYS A 41 6.38 -3.35 -10.36
N ALA A 42 6.28 -4.05 -11.50
CA ALA A 42 5.71 -5.39 -11.53
C ALA A 42 6.53 -6.38 -10.70
N ALA A 43 7.87 -6.36 -10.82
CA ALA A 43 8.75 -7.20 -10.01
C ALA A 43 8.66 -6.88 -8.52
N LEU A 44 8.60 -5.59 -8.17
CA LEU A 44 8.40 -5.13 -6.79
C LEU A 44 7.08 -5.65 -6.25
N GLN A 45 5.98 -5.48 -6.98
CA GLN A 45 4.64 -5.92 -6.57
C GLN A 45 4.59 -7.42 -6.28
N ASP A 46 5.28 -8.25 -7.06
CA ASP A 46 5.40 -9.70 -6.83
C ASP A 46 6.28 -10.06 -5.63
N ALA A 47 7.18 -9.17 -5.21
CA ALA A 47 8.13 -9.37 -4.12
C ALA A 47 7.68 -8.76 -2.79
N LEU A 48 6.63 -7.94 -2.79
CA LEU A 48 6.13 -7.28 -1.58
C LEU A 48 5.65 -8.29 -0.53
N PRO A 49 5.84 -8.00 0.77
CA PRO A 49 5.38 -8.88 1.82
C PRO A 49 3.87 -8.77 2.06
N ASP A 50 3.25 -9.87 2.48
CA ASP A 50 1.83 -9.91 2.89
C ASP A 50 1.55 -9.01 4.12
N THR A 51 2.59 -8.67 4.89
CA THR A 51 2.50 -7.85 6.10
C THR A 51 3.65 -6.86 6.22
N VAL A 52 3.36 -5.66 6.71
CA VAL A 52 4.33 -4.61 7.02
C VAL A 52 4.00 -4.03 8.39
N ASP A 53 4.94 -4.04 9.33
CA ASP A 53 4.73 -3.62 10.73
C ASP A 53 3.48 -4.25 11.36
N ASP A 54 3.36 -5.58 11.22
CA ASP A 54 2.19 -6.41 11.59
C ASP A 54 0.86 -6.03 10.88
N ALA A 55 0.87 -5.02 10.01
CA ALA A 55 -0.29 -4.61 9.23
C ALA A 55 -0.49 -5.52 8.02
N ILE A 56 -1.69 -6.09 7.90
CA ILE A 56 -2.06 -7.02 6.82
C ILE A 56 -2.33 -6.26 5.53
N GLU A 57 -1.90 -6.82 4.39
CA GLU A 57 -2.19 -6.31 3.05
C GLU A 57 -3.70 -6.11 2.81
N ARG A 58 -4.02 -5.09 2.01
CA ARG A 58 -5.37 -4.70 1.64
C ARG A 58 -5.48 -4.39 0.16
N ASP A 59 -6.65 -4.72 -0.39
CA ASP A 59 -7.04 -4.25 -1.73
C ASP A 59 -7.05 -2.72 -1.81
N VAL A 60 -6.68 -2.20 -2.97
CA VAL A 60 -6.73 -0.76 -3.30
C VAL A 60 -7.83 -0.49 -4.34
N ASP A 61 -8.46 0.69 -4.25
CA ASP A 61 -9.47 1.16 -5.21
C ASP A 61 -9.08 2.55 -5.75
N PRO A 62 -8.98 2.72 -7.08
CA PRO A 62 -9.07 1.66 -8.09
C PRO A 62 -7.88 0.70 -8.02
N SER A 63 -8.10 -0.55 -8.44
CA SER A 63 -7.05 -1.57 -8.55
C SER A 63 -5.91 -1.05 -9.42
N SER A 64 -4.67 -1.20 -8.95
CA SER A 64 -3.45 -0.75 -9.65
C SER A 64 -2.33 -1.75 -9.47
N GLU A 65 -1.52 -1.94 -10.51
CA GLU A 65 -0.28 -2.73 -10.47
C GLU A 65 0.93 -1.93 -9.92
N TYR A 66 0.71 -0.66 -9.56
CA TYR A 66 1.75 0.26 -9.06
C TYR A 66 1.52 0.69 -7.62
N VAL A 67 0.50 0.14 -6.95
CA VAL A 67 0.06 0.57 -5.62
C VAL A 67 -0.22 -0.66 -4.77
N ALA A 68 0.35 -0.68 -3.56
CA ALA A 68 0.04 -1.64 -2.52
C ALA A 68 -0.36 -0.92 -1.24
N ALA A 69 -1.15 -1.58 -0.39
CA ALA A 69 -1.56 -0.99 0.88
C ALA A 69 -1.66 -2.04 1.99
N TRP A 70 -1.42 -1.60 3.23
CA TRP A 70 -1.52 -2.44 4.42
C TRP A 70 -2.25 -1.70 5.54
N GLY A 71 -3.00 -2.43 6.36
CA GLY A 71 -3.48 -1.93 7.65
C GLY A 71 -4.63 -0.93 7.65
N GLN A 72 -4.88 -0.36 8.83
CA GLN A 72 -5.83 0.73 9.03
C GLN A 72 -5.45 1.56 10.28
N PRO A 73 -5.06 2.83 10.15
CA PRO A 73 -4.96 3.62 8.91
C PRO A 73 -3.98 3.01 7.90
N ALA A 74 -4.15 3.29 6.60
CA ALA A 74 -3.43 2.55 5.57
C ALA A 74 -1.99 3.08 5.40
N ILE A 75 -1.03 2.17 5.44
CA ILE A 75 0.30 2.38 4.82
C ILE A 75 0.11 2.19 3.33
N VAL A 76 0.56 3.13 2.50
CA VAL A 76 0.38 3.07 1.04
C VAL A 76 1.72 3.18 0.35
N LEU A 77 2.07 2.17 -0.45
CA LEU A 77 3.23 2.18 -1.33
C LEU A 77 2.80 2.54 -2.75
N ARG A 78 3.55 3.44 -3.39
CA ARG A 78 3.38 3.85 -4.79
C ARG A 78 4.70 3.71 -5.52
N CYS A 79 4.75 2.88 -6.55
CA CYS A 79 5.93 2.69 -7.38
C CYS A 79 5.90 3.59 -8.62
N GLY A 80 7.08 4.03 -9.06
CA GLY A 80 7.24 4.87 -10.25
C GLY A 80 6.80 6.31 -10.04
N VAL A 81 6.94 6.86 -8.83
CA VAL A 81 6.60 8.27 -8.60
C VAL A 81 7.63 9.21 -9.21
N ALA A 82 7.24 10.46 -9.46
CA ALA A 82 8.19 11.50 -9.86
C ALA A 82 9.12 11.89 -8.71
N MET A 83 10.26 12.51 -9.04
CA MET A 83 11.17 13.08 -8.05
C MET A 83 10.44 14.07 -7.13
N PRO A 84 10.46 13.89 -5.79
CA PRO A 84 9.86 14.83 -4.87
C PRO A 84 10.42 16.24 -5.06
N ALA A 85 9.56 17.26 -5.01
CA ALA A 85 9.99 18.66 -5.17
C ALA A 85 10.91 19.16 -4.03
N SER A 86 10.86 18.49 -2.89
CA SER A 86 11.72 18.66 -1.72
C SER A 86 13.15 18.15 -1.94
N TYR A 87 13.37 17.24 -2.89
CA TYR A 87 14.68 16.67 -3.16
C TYR A 87 15.64 17.73 -3.71
N ARG A 88 16.77 17.89 -3.02
CA ARG A 88 17.84 18.84 -3.36
C ARG A 88 19.21 18.17 -3.24
N PRO A 89 20.26 18.70 -3.88
CA PRO A 89 21.60 18.11 -3.80
C PRO A 89 22.16 17.98 -2.36
N ASP A 90 21.66 18.78 -1.43
CA ASP A 90 22.01 18.79 0.00
C ASP A 90 20.96 18.12 0.90
N ALA A 91 19.96 17.46 0.31
CA ALA A 91 18.95 16.72 1.07
C ALA A 91 19.61 15.62 1.90
N GLN A 92 19.19 15.51 3.15
CA GLN A 92 19.60 14.42 4.02
C GLN A 92 18.68 13.23 3.77
N LEU A 93 19.27 12.07 3.51
CA LEU A 93 18.55 10.82 3.35
C LEU A 93 18.72 9.97 4.59
N PHE A 94 17.65 9.28 4.97
CA PHE A 94 17.68 8.25 5.99
C PHE A 94 18.05 6.93 5.34
N ASP A 95 19.13 6.31 5.79
CA ASP A 95 19.43 4.94 5.41
C ASP A 95 18.65 3.99 6.33
N VAL A 96 17.77 3.20 5.73
CA VAL A 96 17.08 2.10 6.41
C VAL A 96 17.35 0.84 5.62
N ASP A 97 18.12 -0.06 6.22
CA ASP A 97 18.54 -1.34 5.66
C ASP A 97 19.13 -1.24 4.24
N GLY A 98 19.90 -0.18 3.96
CA GLY A 98 20.56 0.02 2.67
C GLY A 98 19.70 0.68 1.58
N VAL A 99 18.49 1.14 1.92
CA VAL A 99 17.69 2.00 1.06
C VAL A 99 17.73 3.44 1.61
N GLY A 100 18.01 4.40 0.73
CA GLY A 100 18.13 5.81 1.02
C GLY A 100 16.81 6.57 0.80
N TRP A 101 16.18 6.93 1.91
CA TRP A 101 14.87 7.54 1.95
C TRP A 101 14.93 9.06 2.15
N LEU A 102 14.25 9.80 1.28
CA LEU A 102 13.87 11.18 1.54
C LEU A 102 12.57 11.17 2.36
N ALA A 103 12.52 11.88 3.48
CA ALA A 103 11.31 12.00 4.29
C ALA A 103 10.70 13.39 4.11
N ASP A 104 9.40 13.42 3.79
CA ASP A 104 8.57 14.62 3.73
C ASP A 104 7.41 14.49 4.71
N GLU A 105 7.34 15.39 5.68
CA GLU A 105 6.24 15.43 6.65
C GLU A 105 4.93 15.81 5.95
N GLY A 106 3.90 14.99 6.16
CA GLY A 106 2.54 15.22 5.68
C GLY A 106 1.58 15.58 6.83
N GLU A 107 0.31 15.77 6.49
CA GLU A 107 -0.74 15.86 7.50
C GLU A 107 -1.12 14.45 7.95
N GLY A 108 -0.83 14.10 9.21
CA GLY A 108 -1.20 12.81 9.81
C GLY A 108 -0.29 11.64 9.44
N GLY A 109 0.92 11.91 8.95
CA GLY A 109 1.90 10.90 8.59
C GLY A 109 3.13 11.47 7.90
N THR A 110 4.02 10.58 7.49
CA THR A 110 5.24 10.90 6.73
C THR A 110 5.25 10.18 5.39
N PHE A 111 5.70 10.87 4.35
CA PHE A 111 5.99 10.27 3.05
C PHE A 111 7.48 9.98 2.96
N PHE A 112 7.85 8.73 2.73
CA PHE A 112 9.22 8.31 2.49
C PHE A 112 9.40 7.96 1.02
N THR A 113 10.33 8.60 0.32
CA THR A 113 10.66 8.25 -1.07
C THR A 113 12.06 7.67 -1.17
N ALA A 114 12.19 6.47 -1.73
CA ALA A 114 13.48 5.84 -2.04
C ALA A 114 14.10 6.53 -3.27
N VAL A 115 14.85 7.62 -3.03
CA VAL A 115 15.38 8.51 -4.10
C VAL A 115 16.77 8.09 -4.61
N ASP A 116 17.34 7.05 -4.02
CA ASP A 116 18.61 6.44 -4.40
C ASP A 116 18.44 5.21 -5.33
N ARG A 117 17.19 4.86 -5.67
CA ARG A 117 16.80 3.78 -6.60
C ARG A 117 16.63 4.26 -8.04
N GLU A 118 16.68 3.35 -9.02
CA GLU A 118 16.43 3.69 -10.43
C GLU A 118 14.98 4.12 -10.65
N VAL A 119 14.03 3.40 -10.03
CA VAL A 119 12.61 3.76 -10.00
C VAL A 119 12.26 4.29 -8.61
N LEU A 120 11.59 5.44 -8.55
CA LEU A 120 11.27 6.03 -7.25
C LEU A 120 10.03 5.36 -6.66
N ILE A 121 10.17 4.93 -5.41
CA ILE A 121 9.13 4.28 -4.62
C ILE A 121 8.80 5.16 -3.44
N GLU A 122 7.55 5.57 -3.31
CA GLU A 122 7.02 6.36 -2.20
C GLU A 122 6.21 5.47 -1.25
N VAL A 123 6.38 5.66 0.05
CA VAL A 123 5.60 5.01 1.10
C VAL A 123 5.01 6.09 2.00
N ALA A 124 3.69 6.20 2.01
CA ALA A 124 2.95 7.03 2.94
C ALA A 124 2.68 6.23 4.22
N VAL A 125 3.18 6.73 5.36
CA VAL A 125 3.08 6.06 6.66
C VAL A 125 2.34 6.96 7.64
N PRO A 126 1.15 6.55 8.13
CA PRO A 126 0.41 7.31 9.15
C PRO A 126 1.15 7.41 10.49
N ASP A 127 0.87 8.46 11.27
CA ASP A 127 1.47 8.69 12.61
C ASP A 127 1.18 7.55 13.61
N ASP A 128 0.13 6.75 13.37
CA ASP A 128 -0.22 5.57 14.19
C ASP A 128 0.88 4.49 14.19
N TYR A 129 1.80 4.54 13.22
CA TYR A 129 2.93 3.61 13.08
C TYR A 129 4.24 4.16 13.66
N ALA A 130 4.19 5.20 14.50
CA ALA A 130 5.39 5.81 15.06
C ALA A 130 6.24 4.82 15.91
N PRO A 131 7.58 4.78 15.73
CA PRO A 131 8.37 5.51 14.74
C PRO A 131 8.15 5.00 13.31
N GLU A 132 7.74 5.91 12.41
CA GLU A 132 7.24 5.61 11.07
C GLU A 132 8.30 4.92 10.20
N ALA A 133 9.58 5.21 10.46
CA ALA A 133 10.70 4.58 9.75
C ALA A 133 10.80 3.06 9.94
N ASN A 134 10.20 2.49 11.01
CA ASN A 134 10.23 1.04 11.24
C ASN A 134 9.53 0.26 10.13
N VAL A 135 8.45 0.81 9.58
CA VAL A 135 7.68 0.28 8.44
C VAL A 135 8.57 -0.01 7.23
N LEU A 136 9.61 0.80 7.03
CA LEU A 136 10.49 0.72 5.85
C LEU A 136 11.39 -0.53 5.88
N THR A 137 11.68 -1.06 7.07
CA THR A 137 12.52 -2.26 7.29
C THR A 137 11.96 -3.47 6.52
N ASP A 138 10.64 -3.71 6.62
CA ASP A 138 9.99 -4.86 6.00
C ASP A 138 9.94 -4.76 4.47
N LEU A 139 10.05 -3.55 3.93
CA LEU A 139 10.02 -3.26 2.50
C LEU A 139 11.41 -3.28 1.86
N ALA A 140 12.47 -3.05 2.64
CA ALA A 140 13.82 -2.85 2.14
C ALA A 140 14.33 -4.02 1.28
N THR A 141 14.07 -5.26 1.69
CA THR A 141 14.53 -6.44 0.94
C THR A 141 13.89 -6.53 -0.45
N ALA A 142 12.56 -6.33 -0.54
CA ALA A 142 11.86 -6.36 -1.82
C ALA A 142 12.34 -5.26 -2.77
N ILE A 143 12.57 -4.05 -2.24
CA ILE A 143 13.10 -2.92 -3.02
C ILE A 143 14.52 -3.23 -3.52
N LEU A 144 15.42 -3.70 -2.66
CA LEU A 144 16.81 -3.98 -3.05
C LEU A 144 16.93 -5.11 -4.08
N ASP A 145 16.06 -6.12 -4.01
CA ASP A 145 16.08 -7.26 -4.93
C ASP A 145 15.54 -6.91 -6.32
N THR A 146 14.69 -5.88 -6.42
CA THR A 146 13.95 -5.54 -7.65
C THR A 146 14.38 -4.24 -8.29
N ASP A 147 14.92 -3.30 -7.51
CA ASP A 147 15.29 -1.96 -7.96
C ASP A 147 16.75 -1.61 -7.59
N PRO A 148 17.67 -1.62 -8.58
CA PRO A 148 19.07 -1.35 -8.32
C PRO A 148 19.32 0.10 -7.91
N GLU A 149 20.49 0.34 -7.33
CA GLU A 149 20.95 1.70 -7.05
C GLU A 149 21.05 2.54 -8.32
N ARG A 150 20.54 3.76 -8.25
CA ARG A 150 20.68 4.72 -9.34
C ARG A 150 22.16 5.06 -9.52
N GLY A 151 22.70 4.75 -10.69
CA GLY A 151 24.06 5.13 -11.04
C GLY A 151 24.28 6.64 -10.93
N LEU A 152 25.30 7.05 -10.15
CA LEU A 152 25.83 8.42 -10.15
C LEU A 152 26.40 8.70 -11.55
N ARG A 153 25.62 9.37 -12.41
CA ARG A 153 26.13 9.90 -13.68
C ARG A 153 26.74 11.28 -13.50
#